data_AF-R7LWH3-F1
#
_entry.id   AF-R7LWH3-F1
#
_cell.length_a   1.000
_cell.length_b   1.000
_cell.length_c   1.000
_cell.angle_alpha   90.00
_cell.angle_beta   90.00
_cell.angle_gamma   90.00
#
_symmetry.space_group_name_H-M   'P 1'
#
loop_
_entity.id
_entity.type
_entity.pdbx_description
1 polymer ?
#
loop_
_entity_poly.entity_id
_entity_poly.type
_entity_poly.pdbx_seq_one_letter_code
_entity_poly.pdbx_strand_id
1 'polypeptide(L)'
;MSFIPKISEAFASNVEKLPNRFNQGFMKMGIVERTPRNNSTSEIIGSIQAYAKENPEIADFAKHLNELNPKHLGLAQDIIDLSKTKEMLPTHIDIAQKTDNGKSIVGMILNRLPEISKKNPAALDLTETVFNNSDTINSKYFLCKLFGFNLENMGSLSKQLNATKEIIPEIAQDTLDGGYTMDYSKNKEFFEFVKALSSEDAKPENVKMIRPIMNAINKLCKNCQPICDLNEIKTGDTKVIKKNMEALPYLLENAEAQKIPVDISGFLTKAPTVEA
;
A
#
# COMPACT_ATOMS: atom_id res chain seq x y z
N MET A 1 8.75 49.15 6.44
CA MET A 1 7.44 48.49 6.63
C MET A 1 7.53 47.14 5.93
N SER A 2 7.48 46.05 6.70
CA SER A 2 7.58 44.69 6.17
C SER A 2 6.18 44.22 5.77
N PHE A 3 5.96 43.98 4.48
CA PHE A 3 4.78 43.31 3.96
C PHE A 3 5.00 41.81 4.07
N ILE A 4 4.61 41.23 5.22
CA ILE A 4 4.26 39.81 5.27
C ILE A 4 2.76 39.77 5.04
N PRO A 5 2.27 39.27 3.89
CA PRO A 5 0.84 39.03 3.74
C PRO A 5 0.46 37.95 4.75
N LYS A 6 -0.52 38.25 5.60
CA LYS A 6 -1.17 37.25 6.44
C LYS A 6 -1.72 36.17 5.51
N ILE A 7 -1.17 34.97 5.63
CA ILE A 7 -1.60 33.75 4.91
C ILE A 7 -3.10 33.44 5.13
N SER A 8 -3.78 34.14 6.06
CA SER A 8 -5.18 33.93 6.39
C SER A 8 -6.22 34.53 5.43
N GLU A 9 -5.88 35.45 4.53
CA GLU A 9 -6.91 36.23 3.78
C GLU A 9 -7.07 35.87 2.29
N ALA A 10 -6.27 34.94 1.73
CA ALA A 10 -6.37 34.54 0.32
C ALA A 10 -7.20 33.26 0.06
N PHE A 11 -7.73 32.58 1.09
CA PHE A 11 -8.38 31.28 0.95
C PHE A 11 -9.91 31.33 0.77
N ALA A 12 -10.51 32.51 0.61
CA ALA A 12 -11.93 32.68 0.92
C ALA A 12 -12.94 32.67 -0.24
N SER A 13 -12.60 32.60 -1.54
CA SER A 13 -13.63 32.90 -2.56
C SER A 13 -13.86 31.96 -3.74
N ASN A 14 -13.10 30.90 -4.01
CA ASN A 14 -13.49 29.89 -5.04
C ASN A 14 -12.74 28.58 -4.82
N VAL A 15 -13.04 27.89 -3.72
CA VAL A 15 -12.39 26.63 -3.40
C VAL A 15 -13.25 25.49 -3.92
N GLU A 16 -12.84 24.91 -5.04
CA GLU A 16 -13.51 23.76 -5.67
C GLU A 16 -12.94 22.43 -5.20
N LYS A 17 -13.79 21.41 -5.16
CA LYS A 17 -13.37 20.03 -4.90
C LYS A 17 -12.58 19.54 -6.11
N LEU A 18 -11.43 18.92 -5.87
CA LEU A 18 -10.70 18.24 -6.93
C LEU A 18 -11.52 17.05 -7.46
N PRO A 19 -11.36 16.68 -8.75
CA PRO A 19 -12.01 15.50 -9.30
C PRO A 19 -11.66 14.25 -8.50
N ASN A 20 -12.67 13.43 -8.20
CA ASN A 20 -12.47 12.16 -7.51
C ASN A 20 -11.77 11.17 -8.45
N ARG A 21 -10.51 10.85 -8.17
CA ARG A 21 -9.67 9.95 -8.99
C ARG A 21 -10.06 8.46 -8.92
N PHE A 22 -10.97 8.08 -8.03
CA PHE A 22 -11.51 6.72 -7.93
C PHE A 22 -12.80 6.53 -8.75
N ASN A 23 -13.37 7.60 -9.32
CA ASN A 23 -14.59 7.56 -10.13
C ASN A 23 -14.33 7.54 -11.65
N GLN A 24 -13.19 7.01 -12.10
CA GLN A 24 -12.82 7.02 -13.53
C GLN A 24 -13.48 5.87 -14.33
N GLY A 25 -14.72 6.07 -14.78
CA GLY A 25 -15.37 5.23 -15.81
C GLY A 25 -15.69 3.79 -15.37
N PHE A 26 -15.58 2.83 -16.30
CA PHE A 26 -15.72 1.39 -15.97
C PHE A 26 -14.65 1.01 -14.95
N MET A 27 -15.07 0.72 -13.71
CA MET A 27 -14.15 0.35 -12.63
C MET A 27 -13.40 -0.94 -13.00
N LYS A 28 -12.09 -0.81 -13.26
CA LYS A 28 -11.19 -1.96 -13.31
C LYS A 28 -11.15 -2.58 -11.91
N MET A 29 -11.37 -3.88 -11.84
CA MET A 29 -11.39 -4.67 -10.61
C MET A 29 -10.04 -5.38 -10.44
N GLY A 30 -9.56 -5.45 -9.20
CA GLY A 30 -8.27 -6.01 -8.86
C GLY A 30 -7.13 -5.01 -9.05
N ILE A 31 -6.27 -5.26 -10.03
CA ILE A 31 -5.05 -4.48 -10.27
C ILE A 31 -5.40 -3.23 -11.06
N VAL A 32 -4.95 -2.09 -10.54
CA VAL A 32 -5.14 -0.79 -11.20
C VAL A 32 -3.84 -0.02 -11.07
N GLU A 33 -3.29 0.46 -12.18
CA GLU A 33 -2.24 1.46 -12.16
C GLU A 33 -2.88 2.85 -12.22
N ARG A 34 -2.68 3.67 -11.18
CA ARG A 34 -3.09 5.08 -11.15
C ARG A 34 -1.87 5.96 -10.99
N THR A 35 -1.83 7.04 -11.76
CA THR A 35 -0.84 8.09 -11.59
C THR A 35 -0.98 8.71 -10.18
N PRO A 36 0.13 8.87 -9.43
CA PRO A 36 0.12 9.59 -8.17
C PRO A 36 -0.46 11.00 -8.31
N ARG A 37 -1.07 11.51 -7.25
CA ARG A 37 -1.65 12.85 -7.26
C ARG A 37 -0.54 13.88 -7.41
N ASN A 38 -0.65 14.73 -8.44
CA ASN A 38 0.36 15.75 -8.78
C ASN A 38 -0.15 17.20 -8.62
N ASN A 39 -1.33 17.39 -8.01
CA ASN A 39 -1.85 18.71 -7.68
C ASN A 39 -0.91 19.46 -6.72
N SER A 40 -0.91 20.78 -6.80
CA SER A 40 -0.20 21.64 -5.86
C SER A 40 -0.77 21.52 -4.44
N THR A 41 0.07 21.81 -3.44
CA THR A 41 -0.34 21.85 -2.04
C THR A 41 -1.55 22.75 -1.79
N SER A 42 -1.61 23.93 -2.44
CA SER A 42 -2.73 24.86 -2.32
C SER A 42 -4.04 24.30 -2.89
N GLU A 43 -4.00 23.62 -4.03
CA GLU A 43 -5.19 22.98 -4.61
C GLU A 43 -5.72 21.87 -3.71
N ILE A 44 -4.83 21.06 -3.13
CA ILE A 44 -5.21 19.97 -2.23
C ILE A 44 -5.81 20.52 -0.94
N ILE A 45 -5.16 21.50 -0.30
CA ILE A 45 -5.69 22.15 0.91
C ILE A 45 -7.06 22.76 0.63
N GLY A 46 -7.18 23.46 -0.50
CA GLY A 46 -8.46 24.00 -0.95
C GLY A 46 -9.53 22.90 -1.04
N SER A 47 -9.29 21.86 -1.83
CA SER A 47 -10.25 20.75 -1.97
C SER A 47 -10.68 20.16 -0.63
N ILE A 48 -9.75 19.90 0.29
CA ILE A 48 -10.06 19.40 1.64
C ILE A 48 -10.94 20.39 2.40
N GLN A 49 -10.65 21.70 2.33
CA GLN A 49 -11.49 22.75 2.93
C GLN A 49 -12.89 22.83 2.30
N ALA A 50 -13.03 22.56 1.00
CA ALA A 50 -14.34 22.46 0.37
C ALA A 50 -15.14 21.27 0.92
N TYR A 51 -14.50 20.11 1.11
CA TYR A 51 -15.12 18.95 1.76
C TYR A 51 -15.46 19.18 3.24
N ALA A 52 -14.63 19.96 3.96
CA ALA A 52 -14.86 20.31 5.36
C ALA A 52 -16.18 21.07 5.58
N LYS A 53 -16.66 21.86 4.61
CA LYS A 53 -17.95 22.56 4.70
C LYS A 53 -19.16 21.63 4.81
N GLU A 54 -19.00 20.38 4.38
CA GLU A 54 -20.09 19.40 4.28
C GLU A 54 -19.93 18.21 5.25
N ASN A 55 -18.77 18.06 5.88
CA ASN A 55 -18.49 16.94 6.78
C ASN A 55 -17.74 17.42 8.04
N PRO A 56 -18.34 17.26 9.24
CA PRO A 56 -17.73 17.73 10.48
C PRO A 56 -16.42 17.01 10.86
N GLU A 57 -16.21 15.75 10.46
CA GLU A 57 -14.96 15.04 10.73
C GLU A 57 -13.82 15.55 9.83
N ILE A 58 -14.15 15.89 8.58
CA ILE A 58 -13.19 16.54 7.68
C ILE A 58 -12.91 17.97 8.15
N ALA A 59 -13.92 18.67 8.68
CA ALA A 59 -13.76 20.00 9.26
C ALA A 59 -12.83 19.99 10.48
N ASP A 60 -12.89 18.94 11.30
CA ASP A 60 -11.99 18.80 12.44
C ASP A 60 -10.55 18.55 11.99
N PHE A 61 -10.35 17.58 11.08
CA PHE A 61 -9.04 17.33 10.46
C PHE A 61 -8.46 18.56 9.75
N ALA A 62 -9.30 19.35 9.07
CA ALA A 62 -8.87 20.52 8.32
C ALA A 62 -8.14 21.58 9.18
N LYS A 63 -8.42 21.61 10.50
CA LYS A 63 -7.74 22.49 11.47
C LYS A 63 -6.26 22.12 11.66
N HIS A 64 -5.89 20.89 11.34
CA HIS A 64 -4.55 20.31 11.57
C HIS A 64 -3.76 20.06 10.28
N LEU A 65 -4.20 20.61 9.13
CA LEU A 65 -3.52 20.41 7.85
C LEU A 65 -2.08 20.92 7.83
N ASN A 66 -1.79 21.96 8.62
CA ASN A 66 -0.44 22.51 8.78
C ASN A 66 0.50 21.59 9.58
N GLU A 67 -0.03 20.64 10.35
CA GLU A 67 0.75 19.65 11.08
C GLU A 67 1.11 18.43 10.22
N LEU A 68 0.42 18.25 9.09
CA LEU A 68 0.71 17.19 8.13
C LEU A 68 1.87 17.60 7.22
N ASN A 69 2.88 16.73 7.08
CA ASN A 69 3.90 16.88 6.03
C ASN A 69 3.20 17.07 4.66
N PRO A 70 3.53 18.14 3.90
CA PRO A 70 2.87 18.45 2.63
C PRO A 70 2.84 17.29 1.63
N LYS A 71 3.84 16.40 1.65
CA LYS A 71 3.87 15.23 0.76
C LYS A 71 2.68 14.27 0.97
N HIS A 72 2.11 14.23 2.18
CA HIS A 72 1.00 13.33 2.52
C HIS A 72 -0.38 13.97 2.37
N LEU A 73 -0.47 15.26 1.99
CA LEU A 73 -1.76 15.92 1.76
C LEU A 73 -2.54 15.24 0.64
N GLY A 74 -1.84 14.77 -0.40
CA GLY A 74 -2.46 14.04 -1.50
C GLY A 74 -3.14 12.76 -1.03
N LEU A 75 -2.50 12.00 -0.14
CA LEU A 75 -3.11 10.81 0.47
C LEU A 75 -4.34 11.16 1.31
N ALA A 76 -4.31 12.26 2.08
CA ALA A 76 -5.47 12.70 2.85
C ALA A 76 -6.68 12.99 1.94
N GLN A 77 -6.44 13.67 0.81
CA GLN A 77 -7.45 13.88 -0.22
C GLN A 77 -7.93 12.56 -0.84
N ASP A 78 -7.04 11.60 -1.10
CA ASP A 78 -7.41 10.30 -1.65
C ASP A 78 -8.29 9.49 -0.70
N ILE A 79 -8.05 9.56 0.61
CA ILE A 79 -8.91 8.94 1.63
C ILE A 79 -10.31 9.58 1.62
N ILE A 80 -10.39 10.91 1.48
CA ILE A 80 -11.67 11.62 1.35
C ILE A 80 -12.39 11.20 0.06
N ASP A 81 -11.69 11.14 -1.07
CA ASP A 81 -12.26 10.73 -2.34
C ASP A 81 -12.79 9.29 -2.28
N LEU A 82 -12.02 8.35 -1.71
CA LEU A 82 -12.47 6.97 -1.47
C LEU A 82 -13.74 6.89 -0.62
N SER A 83 -13.88 7.76 0.38
CA SER A 83 -15.08 7.83 1.23
C SER A 83 -16.33 8.24 0.48
N LYS A 84 -16.18 8.90 -0.67
CA LYS A 84 -17.27 9.36 -1.52
C LYS A 84 -17.56 8.41 -2.67
N THR A 85 -16.70 7.42 -2.90
CA THR A 85 -16.93 6.40 -3.92
C THR A 85 -17.86 5.31 -3.38
N LYS A 86 -18.93 5.05 -4.14
CA LYS A 86 -19.87 3.96 -3.88
C LYS A 86 -19.62 2.84 -4.87
N GLU A 87 -19.31 1.65 -4.37
CA GLU A 87 -19.31 0.44 -5.18
C GLU A 87 -20.71 -0.14 -5.27
N MET A 88 -21.14 -0.54 -6.46
CA MET A 88 -22.41 -1.27 -6.68
C MET A 88 -22.18 -2.78 -6.64
N LEU A 89 -21.34 -3.26 -5.72
CA LEU A 89 -20.97 -4.66 -5.58
C LEU A 89 -21.50 -5.24 -4.27
N PRO A 90 -21.82 -6.56 -4.22
CA PRO A 90 -22.29 -7.21 -3.00
C PRO A 90 -21.32 -7.07 -1.82
N THR A 91 -20.00 -7.08 -2.09
CA THR A 91 -18.98 -6.75 -1.10
C THR A 91 -18.63 -5.27 -1.21
N HIS A 92 -19.22 -4.48 -0.34
CA HIS A 92 -18.97 -3.06 -0.23
C HIS A 92 -18.45 -2.74 1.17
N ILE A 93 -17.48 -1.82 1.24
CA ILE A 93 -16.99 -1.23 2.48
C ILE A 93 -17.40 0.23 2.49
N ASP A 94 -18.30 0.60 3.40
CA ASP A 94 -18.62 2.00 3.66
C ASP A 94 -17.69 2.56 4.73
N ILE A 95 -16.60 3.20 4.31
CA ILE A 95 -15.67 3.85 5.24
C ILE A 95 -16.20 5.20 5.77
N ALA A 96 -17.29 5.73 5.19
CA ALA A 96 -17.97 6.93 5.65
C ALA A 96 -19.10 6.62 6.67
N GLN A 97 -19.55 5.36 6.75
CA GLN A 97 -20.53 4.93 7.73
C GLN A 97 -20.03 5.15 9.15
N LYS A 98 -20.90 5.69 10.00
CA LYS A 98 -20.64 5.85 11.43
C LYS A 98 -20.65 4.50 12.13
N THR A 99 -19.62 4.25 12.93
CA THR A 99 -19.58 3.12 13.85
C THR A 99 -20.35 3.45 15.14
N ASP A 100 -20.50 2.48 16.04
CA ASP A 100 -21.25 2.63 17.30
C ASP A 100 -20.73 3.75 18.21
N ASN A 101 -19.48 4.17 18.03
CA ASN A 101 -18.88 5.29 18.77
C ASN A 101 -19.16 6.67 18.13
N GLY A 102 -19.99 6.74 17.10
CA GLY A 102 -20.37 7.98 16.42
C GLY A 102 -19.31 8.55 15.47
N LYS A 103 -18.18 7.87 15.26
CA LYS A 103 -17.14 8.25 14.28
C LYS A 103 -17.13 7.31 13.07
N SER A 104 -16.85 7.86 11.90
CA SER A 104 -16.59 7.07 10.69
C SER A 104 -15.15 6.57 10.67
N ILE A 105 -14.88 5.52 9.88
CA ILE A 105 -13.52 5.02 9.66
C ILE A 105 -12.64 6.12 9.08
N VAL A 106 -13.15 6.88 8.11
CA VAL A 106 -12.45 8.03 7.52
C VAL A 106 -12.12 9.09 8.59
N GLY A 107 -13.08 9.46 9.43
CA GLY A 107 -12.85 10.42 10.50
C GLY A 107 -11.80 9.95 11.50
N MET A 108 -11.79 8.66 11.85
CA MET A 108 -10.75 8.08 12.71
C MET A 108 -9.37 8.12 12.06
N ILE A 109 -9.29 7.80 10.77
CA ILE A 109 -8.03 7.80 10.00
C ILE A 109 -7.48 9.22 9.86
N LEU A 110 -8.29 10.16 9.38
CA LEU A 110 -7.88 11.55 9.12
C LEU A 110 -7.31 12.20 10.38
N ASN A 111 -7.93 12.00 11.54
CA ASN A 111 -7.47 12.55 12.81
C ASN A 111 -6.10 12.01 13.26
N ARG A 112 -5.66 10.86 12.76
CA ARG A 112 -4.36 10.26 13.08
C ARG A 112 -3.28 10.60 12.06
N LEU A 113 -3.65 11.06 10.85
CA LEU A 113 -2.69 11.35 9.78
C LEU A 113 -1.58 12.34 10.19
N PRO A 114 -1.85 13.46 10.90
CA PRO A 114 -0.77 14.38 11.29
C PRO A 114 0.32 13.69 12.14
N GLU A 115 -0.09 12.88 13.10
CA GLU A 115 0.84 12.19 14.00
C GLU A 115 1.61 11.07 13.27
N ILE A 116 0.91 10.27 12.45
CA ILE A 116 1.55 9.21 11.66
C ILE A 116 2.53 9.83 10.66
N SER A 117 2.16 10.92 9.99
CA SER A 117 3.01 11.66 9.05
C SER A 117 4.33 12.11 9.67
N LYS A 118 4.34 12.43 10.97
CA LYS A 118 5.53 12.79 11.73
C LYS A 118 6.32 11.59 12.23
N LYS A 119 5.63 10.60 12.82
CA LYS A 119 6.29 9.49 13.56
C LYS A 119 6.58 8.26 12.69
N ASN A 120 5.76 8.00 11.69
CA ASN A 120 5.86 6.85 10.79
C ASN A 120 5.41 7.20 9.36
N PRO A 121 6.12 8.12 8.66
CA PRO A 121 5.77 8.53 7.31
C PRO A 121 5.77 7.37 6.30
N ALA A 122 6.55 6.31 6.55
CA ALA A 122 6.62 5.15 5.68
C ALA A 122 5.29 4.39 5.56
N ALA A 123 4.45 4.40 6.61
CA ALA A 123 3.12 3.80 6.55
C ALA A 123 2.18 4.55 5.60
N LEU A 124 2.31 5.88 5.53
CA LEU A 124 1.54 6.70 4.61
C LEU A 124 2.05 6.52 3.16
N ASP A 125 3.36 6.51 2.96
CA ASP A 125 3.97 6.24 1.64
C ASP A 125 3.56 4.84 1.10
N LEU A 126 3.49 3.83 1.99
CA LEU A 126 2.99 2.49 1.66
C LEU A 126 1.51 2.54 1.24
N THR A 127 0.67 3.23 2.03
CA THR A 127 -0.77 3.36 1.75
C THR A 127 -1.03 4.04 0.40
N GLU A 128 -0.30 5.12 0.10
CA GLU A 128 -0.39 5.79 -1.20
C GLU A 128 0.00 4.84 -2.35
N THR A 129 1.05 4.04 -2.16
CA THR A 129 1.46 3.05 -3.17
C THR A 129 0.39 1.99 -3.39
N VAL A 130 -0.28 1.52 -2.33
CA VAL A 130 -1.42 0.59 -2.46
C VAL A 130 -2.57 1.22 -3.25
N PHE A 131 -2.92 2.49 -3.02
CA PHE A 131 -3.97 3.18 -3.76
C PHE A 131 -3.62 3.39 -5.24
N ASN A 132 -2.33 3.52 -5.54
CA ASN A 132 -1.84 3.65 -6.90
C ASN A 132 -1.80 2.32 -7.65
N ASN A 133 -1.91 1.17 -6.97
CA ASN A 133 -1.71 -0.16 -7.56
C ASN A 133 -2.88 -1.14 -7.35
N SER A 134 -4.00 -0.71 -6.75
CA SER A 134 -5.15 -1.59 -6.48
C SER A 134 -6.49 -0.89 -6.58
N ASP A 135 -7.57 -1.64 -6.81
CA ASP A 135 -8.91 -1.08 -6.94
C ASP A 135 -9.46 -0.40 -5.66
N THR A 136 -10.67 0.16 -5.77
CA THR A 136 -11.33 0.87 -4.67
C THR A 136 -11.64 -0.06 -3.50
N ILE A 137 -12.07 -1.31 -3.75
CA ILE A 137 -12.40 -2.27 -2.69
C ILE A 137 -11.16 -2.64 -1.90
N ASN A 138 -10.06 -2.94 -2.59
CA ASN A 138 -8.79 -3.26 -1.95
C ASN A 138 -8.24 -2.07 -1.17
N SER A 139 -8.31 -0.87 -1.75
CA SER A 139 -7.88 0.36 -1.08
C SER A 139 -8.64 0.58 0.23
N LYS A 140 -9.96 0.40 0.23
CA LYS A 140 -10.79 0.51 1.44
C LYS A 140 -10.51 -0.61 2.43
N TYR A 141 -10.37 -1.85 1.97
CA TYR A 141 -10.03 -2.98 2.83
C TYR A 141 -8.69 -2.76 3.53
N PHE A 142 -7.68 -2.35 2.75
CA PHE A 142 -6.34 -2.06 3.23
C PHE A 142 -6.36 -0.94 4.28
N LEU A 143 -7.08 0.16 4.04
CA LEU A 143 -7.25 1.23 5.04
C LEU A 143 -7.83 0.69 6.35
N CYS A 144 -8.95 -0.03 6.27
CA CYS A 144 -9.63 -0.57 7.47
C CYS A 144 -8.70 -1.47 8.28
N LYS A 145 -7.87 -2.28 7.62
CA LYS A 145 -6.95 -3.20 8.30
C LYS A 145 -5.69 -2.51 8.82
N LEU A 146 -5.00 -1.74 7.99
CA LEU A 146 -3.73 -1.10 8.37
C LEU A 146 -3.95 -0.07 9.49
N PHE A 147 -4.99 0.76 9.39
CA PHE A 147 -5.28 1.76 10.43
C PHE A 147 -5.95 1.16 11.68
N GLY A 148 -6.25 -0.14 11.68
CA GLY A 148 -6.56 -0.87 12.92
C GLY A 148 -5.35 -1.01 13.86
N PHE A 149 -4.13 -0.84 13.35
CA PHE A 149 -2.91 -0.82 14.15
C PHE A 149 -2.58 0.59 14.65
N ASN A 150 -1.77 0.68 15.71
CA ASN A 150 -1.22 1.92 16.21
C ASN A 150 0.02 2.34 15.37
N LEU A 151 -0.21 2.87 14.18
CA LEU A 151 0.83 3.16 13.19
C LEU A 151 1.83 4.22 13.67
N GLU A 152 1.37 5.17 14.47
CA GLU A 152 2.19 6.22 15.09
C GLU A 152 3.25 5.66 16.06
N ASN A 153 3.02 4.48 16.63
CA ASN A 153 3.98 3.77 17.49
C ASN A 153 4.84 2.74 16.73
N MET A 154 4.64 2.58 15.42
CA MET A 154 5.34 1.58 14.59
C MET A 154 6.49 2.17 13.75
N GLY A 155 7.02 3.35 14.13
CA GLY A 155 8.10 4.01 13.40
C GLY A 155 9.38 3.17 13.26
N SER A 156 9.61 2.19 14.15
CA SER A 156 10.71 1.23 14.06
C SER A 156 10.66 0.35 12.81
N LEU A 157 9.47 0.14 12.23
CA LEU A 157 9.25 -0.68 11.03
C LEU A 157 9.44 0.09 9.72
N SER A 158 9.90 1.35 9.77
CA SER A 158 10.03 2.22 8.60
C SER A 158 10.87 1.60 7.46
N LYS A 159 11.91 0.83 7.77
CA LYS A 159 12.73 0.17 6.74
C LYS A 159 11.97 -0.96 6.05
N GLN A 160 11.24 -1.77 6.81
CA GLN A 160 10.43 -2.88 6.32
C GLN A 160 9.25 -2.38 5.49
N LEU A 161 8.57 -1.33 5.96
CA LEU A 161 7.49 -0.65 5.22
C LEU A 161 7.99 -0.11 3.88
N ASN A 162 9.16 0.55 3.86
CA ASN A 162 9.74 1.07 2.62
C ASN A 162 10.17 -0.04 1.66
N ALA A 163 10.73 -1.14 2.15
CA ALA A 163 11.08 -2.28 1.29
C ALA A 163 9.82 -2.96 0.72
N THR A 164 8.78 -3.13 1.54
CA THR A 164 7.50 -3.72 1.10
C THR A 164 6.79 -2.82 0.08
N LYS A 165 6.84 -1.50 0.29
CA LYS A 165 6.30 -0.51 -0.65
C LYS A 165 6.85 -0.72 -2.07
N GLU A 166 8.14 -1.00 -2.19
CA GLU A 166 8.78 -1.17 -3.50
C GLU A 166 8.21 -2.35 -4.30
N ILE A 167 7.61 -3.35 -3.66
CA ILE A 167 7.10 -4.59 -4.29
C ILE A 167 5.57 -4.71 -4.31
N ILE A 168 4.85 -3.65 -3.93
CA ILE A 168 3.39 -3.62 -3.97
C ILE A 168 2.80 -3.95 -5.35
N PRO A 169 3.35 -3.47 -6.49
CA PRO A 169 2.83 -3.81 -7.81
C PRO A 169 2.83 -5.33 -8.06
N GLU A 170 3.89 -6.03 -7.66
CA GLU A 170 4.01 -7.48 -7.80
C GLU A 170 3.03 -8.22 -6.89
N ILE A 171 2.90 -7.81 -5.62
CA ILE A 171 1.94 -8.43 -4.70
C ILE A 171 0.51 -8.23 -5.21
N ALA A 172 0.20 -7.03 -5.71
CA ALA A 172 -1.11 -6.76 -6.33
C ALA A 172 -1.33 -7.66 -7.54
N GLN A 173 -0.31 -7.82 -8.41
CA GLN A 173 -0.37 -8.69 -9.57
C GLN A 173 -0.64 -10.16 -9.19
N ASP A 174 0.01 -10.68 -8.17
CA ASP A 174 -0.17 -12.09 -7.78
C ASP A 174 -1.51 -12.36 -7.08
N THR A 175 -2.00 -11.40 -6.27
CA THR A 175 -3.13 -11.66 -5.36
C THR A 175 -4.45 -11.08 -5.82
N LEU A 176 -4.44 -9.99 -6.59
CA LEU A 176 -5.64 -9.28 -7.01
C LEU A 176 -6.02 -9.56 -8.47
N ASP A 177 -5.17 -10.25 -9.24
CA ASP A 177 -5.49 -10.64 -10.63
C ASP A 177 -6.62 -11.68 -10.69
N GLY A 178 -7.24 -11.84 -11.87
CA GLY A 178 -8.25 -12.86 -12.11
C GLY A 178 -9.66 -12.48 -11.66
N GLY A 179 -9.95 -11.19 -11.51
CA GLY A 179 -11.30 -10.65 -11.33
C GLY A 179 -11.91 -10.82 -9.93
N TYR A 180 -13.17 -10.40 -9.81
CA TYR A 180 -13.90 -10.28 -8.55
C TYR A 180 -14.49 -11.63 -8.07
N THR A 181 -14.20 -12.02 -6.83
CA THR A 181 -14.62 -13.31 -6.23
C THR A 181 -15.93 -13.25 -5.43
N MET A 182 -16.61 -12.10 -5.38
CA MET A 182 -17.79 -11.88 -4.51
C MET A 182 -17.53 -12.01 -3.00
N ASP A 183 -16.27 -12.03 -2.58
CA ASP A 183 -15.83 -12.03 -1.19
C ASP A 183 -14.56 -11.14 -1.02
N TYR A 184 -13.98 -11.16 0.18
CA TYR A 184 -12.74 -10.44 0.49
C TYR A 184 -11.50 -11.36 0.55
N SER A 185 -11.54 -12.56 -0.03
CA SER A 185 -10.43 -13.52 0.06
C SER A 185 -9.13 -12.95 -0.52
N LYS A 186 -9.19 -12.41 -1.74
CA LYS A 186 -8.05 -11.76 -2.41
C LYS A 186 -7.54 -10.52 -1.67
N ASN A 187 -8.44 -9.67 -1.16
CA ASN A 187 -8.05 -8.48 -0.38
C ASN A 187 -7.36 -8.86 0.94
N LYS A 188 -7.86 -9.93 1.58
CA LYS A 188 -7.25 -10.49 2.79
C LYS A 188 -5.87 -11.05 2.48
N GLU A 189 -5.73 -11.82 1.42
CA GLU A 189 -4.46 -12.38 0.98
C GLU A 189 -3.43 -11.28 0.68
N PHE A 190 -3.80 -10.30 -0.16
CA PHE A 190 -2.98 -9.11 -0.41
C PHE A 190 -2.53 -8.43 0.89
N PHE A 191 -3.45 -8.18 1.82
CA PHE A 191 -3.13 -7.53 3.09
C PHE A 191 -2.20 -8.37 3.95
N GLU A 192 -2.41 -9.69 4.06
CA GLU A 192 -1.55 -10.56 4.86
C GLU A 192 -0.14 -10.65 4.26
N PHE A 193 0.02 -10.64 2.93
CA PHE A 193 1.34 -10.52 2.30
C PHE A 193 2.04 -9.21 2.66
N VAL A 194 1.36 -8.07 2.51
CA VAL A 194 1.94 -6.76 2.86
C VAL A 194 2.32 -6.70 4.33
N LYS A 195 1.45 -7.21 5.21
CA LYS A 195 1.69 -7.28 6.66
C LYS A 195 2.87 -8.18 7.01
N ALA A 196 2.96 -9.37 6.41
CA ALA A 196 4.04 -10.31 6.66
C ALA A 196 5.41 -9.75 6.22
N LEU A 197 5.46 -9.02 5.10
CA LEU A 197 6.69 -8.44 4.57
C LEU A 197 7.10 -7.15 5.30
N SER A 198 6.14 -6.50 5.97
CA SER A 198 6.36 -5.31 6.80
C SER A 198 6.65 -5.61 8.28
N SER A 199 6.69 -6.88 8.69
CA SER A 199 6.82 -7.27 10.09
C SER A 199 8.25 -7.12 10.64
N GLU A 200 8.39 -7.10 11.96
CA GLU A 200 9.68 -6.83 12.63
C GLU A 200 10.79 -7.83 12.28
N ASP A 201 10.44 -9.11 12.11
CA ASP A 201 11.32 -10.20 11.72
C ASP A 201 11.70 -10.18 10.22
N ALA A 202 11.02 -9.38 9.40
CA ALA A 202 11.35 -9.24 7.99
C ALA A 202 12.63 -8.41 7.82
N LYS A 203 13.59 -8.96 7.05
CA LYS A 203 14.82 -8.26 6.68
C LYS A 203 14.55 -7.42 5.42
N PRO A 204 14.65 -6.08 5.46
CA PRO A 204 14.38 -5.22 4.30
C PRO A 204 15.18 -5.60 3.05
N GLU A 205 16.43 -6.04 3.22
CA GLU A 205 17.29 -6.51 2.13
C GLU A 205 16.76 -7.77 1.46
N ASN A 206 16.10 -8.66 2.21
CA ASN A 206 15.48 -9.86 1.66
C ASN A 206 14.17 -9.53 0.94
N VAL A 207 13.36 -8.63 1.49
CA VAL A 207 12.12 -8.17 0.83
C VAL A 207 12.44 -7.58 -0.56
N LYS A 208 13.53 -6.82 -0.68
CA LYS A 208 14.00 -6.29 -1.98
C LYS A 208 14.40 -7.36 -3.00
N MET A 209 14.72 -8.57 -2.55
CA MET A 209 15.05 -9.70 -3.44
C MET A 209 13.81 -10.42 -3.97
N ILE A 210 12.61 -10.17 -3.43
CA ILE A 210 11.38 -10.83 -3.87
C ILE A 210 11.07 -10.51 -5.34
N ARG A 211 11.13 -9.24 -5.74
CA ARG A 211 10.93 -8.83 -7.14
C ARG A 211 11.85 -9.59 -8.13
N PRO A 212 13.19 -9.61 -7.97
CA PRO A 212 14.03 -10.36 -8.89
C PRO A 212 13.79 -11.88 -8.84
N ILE A 213 13.40 -12.44 -7.70
CA ILE A 213 12.98 -13.85 -7.60
C ILE A 213 11.73 -14.10 -8.45
N MET A 214 10.66 -13.31 -8.25
CA MET A 214 9.42 -13.43 -9.03
C MET A 214 9.65 -13.24 -10.52
N ASN A 215 10.49 -12.28 -10.91
CA ASN A 215 10.85 -12.06 -12.31
C ASN A 215 11.59 -13.26 -12.91
N ALA A 216 12.48 -13.90 -12.16
CA ALA A 216 13.16 -15.12 -12.61
C ALA A 216 12.17 -16.27 -12.79
N ILE A 217 11.25 -16.46 -11.83
CA ILE A 217 10.19 -17.48 -11.89
C ILE A 217 9.32 -17.27 -13.13
N ASN A 218 8.74 -16.08 -13.30
CA ASN A 218 7.82 -15.78 -14.40
C ASN A 218 8.50 -15.90 -15.78
N LYS A 219 9.81 -15.65 -15.85
CA LYS A 219 10.58 -15.77 -17.09
C LYS A 219 10.91 -17.23 -17.42
N LEU A 220 11.26 -18.05 -16.42
CA LEU A 220 11.90 -19.35 -16.63
C LEU A 220 10.98 -20.54 -16.35
N CYS A 221 10.07 -20.46 -15.38
CA CYS A 221 9.07 -21.50 -15.11
C CYS A 221 7.81 -21.26 -15.92
N LYS A 222 7.68 -21.96 -17.05
CA LYS A 222 6.46 -21.96 -17.87
C LYS A 222 5.63 -23.23 -17.65
N ASN A 223 6.30 -24.35 -17.39
CA ASN A 223 5.71 -25.66 -17.18
C ASN A 223 6.19 -26.34 -15.88
N CYS A 224 7.20 -25.78 -15.17
CA CYS A 224 7.49 -26.18 -13.79
C CYS A 224 6.50 -25.58 -12.78
N GLN A 225 6.37 -26.26 -11.63
CA GLN A 225 5.62 -25.78 -10.48
C GLN A 225 6.59 -25.17 -9.45
N PRO A 226 6.78 -23.83 -9.45
CA PRO A 226 7.60 -23.17 -8.45
C PRO A 226 6.88 -23.15 -7.09
N ILE A 227 7.59 -23.54 -6.03
CA ILE A 227 7.15 -23.36 -4.65
C ILE A 227 8.04 -22.28 -4.04
N CYS A 228 7.44 -21.21 -3.54
CA CYS A 228 8.16 -20.05 -3.02
C CYS A 228 7.46 -19.52 -1.77
N ASP A 229 7.98 -19.87 -0.58
CA ASP A 229 7.50 -19.30 0.67
C ASP A 229 8.20 -17.97 0.97
N LEU A 230 7.44 -16.87 0.91
CA LEU A 230 7.95 -15.54 1.20
C LEU A 230 8.35 -15.35 2.67
N ASN A 231 7.80 -16.14 3.61
CA ASN A 231 8.22 -16.08 5.01
C ASN A 231 9.62 -16.65 5.21
N GLU A 232 9.97 -17.72 4.50
CA GLU A 232 11.33 -18.26 4.52
C GLU A 232 12.31 -17.24 3.91
N ILE A 233 11.94 -16.60 2.80
CA ILE A 233 12.79 -15.60 2.15
C ILE A 233 12.97 -14.38 3.06
N LYS A 234 11.89 -13.80 3.61
CA LYS A 234 11.98 -12.54 4.38
C LYS A 234 12.81 -12.69 5.66
N THR A 235 12.85 -13.89 6.25
CA THR A 235 13.56 -14.17 7.51
C THR A 235 14.94 -14.81 7.30
N GLY A 236 15.19 -15.42 6.14
CA GLY A 236 16.41 -16.18 5.83
C GLY A 236 17.72 -15.37 5.91
N ASP A 237 18.85 -16.06 5.91
CA ASP A 237 20.16 -15.40 5.92
C ASP A 237 20.40 -14.63 4.61
N THR A 238 20.54 -13.31 4.71
CA THR A 238 20.68 -12.42 3.55
C THR A 238 21.91 -12.74 2.70
N LYS A 239 23.02 -13.20 3.29
CA LYS A 239 24.23 -13.55 2.53
C LYS A 239 24.03 -14.85 1.76
N VAL A 240 23.39 -15.84 2.39
CA VAL A 240 23.05 -17.12 1.74
C VAL A 240 22.11 -16.88 0.56
N ILE A 241 21.02 -16.13 0.76
CA ILE A 241 20.07 -15.83 -0.32
C ILE A 241 20.76 -15.11 -1.47
N LYS A 242 21.56 -14.07 -1.19
CA LYS A 242 22.31 -13.35 -2.22
C LYS A 242 23.24 -14.25 -3.03
N LYS A 243 23.95 -15.16 -2.36
CA LYS A 243 24.83 -16.12 -3.03
C LYS A 243 24.04 -17.09 -3.90
N ASN A 244 22.97 -17.67 -3.36
CA ASN A 244 22.19 -18.69 -4.07
C ASN A 244 21.37 -18.09 -5.23
N MET A 245 21.01 -16.81 -5.15
CA MET A 245 20.38 -16.07 -6.25
C MET A 245 21.21 -16.10 -7.55
N GLU A 246 22.53 -16.18 -7.49
CA GLU A 246 23.40 -16.28 -8.67
C GLU A 246 23.17 -17.59 -9.45
N ALA A 247 22.81 -18.66 -8.74
CA ALA A 247 22.55 -19.98 -9.31
C ALA A 247 21.06 -20.26 -9.56
N LEU A 248 20.16 -19.35 -9.15
CA LEU A 248 18.72 -19.51 -9.31
C LEU A 248 18.29 -19.74 -10.78
N PRO A 249 18.80 -19.00 -11.79
CA PRO A 249 18.41 -19.24 -13.18
C PRO A 249 18.68 -20.67 -13.64
N TYR A 250 19.86 -21.22 -13.29
CA TYR A 250 20.24 -22.57 -13.66
C TYR A 250 19.34 -23.63 -13.01
N LEU A 251 18.99 -23.44 -11.73
CA LEU A 251 18.02 -24.30 -11.06
C LEU A 251 16.66 -24.32 -11.77
N LEU A 252 16.15 -23.13 -12.12
CA LEU A 252 14.85 -22.99 -12.77
C LEU A 252 14.85 -23.57 -14.19
N GLU A 253 15.90 -23.33 -14.98
CA GLU A 253 16.05 -23.91 -16.32
C GLU A 253 16.07 -25.45 -16.29
N ASN A 254 16.77 -26.04 -15.32
CA ASN A 254 16.79 -27.49 -15.13
C ASN A 254 15.44 -28.05 -14.70
N ALA A 255 14.75 -27.38 -13.77
CA ALA A 255 13.42 -27.78 -13.32
C ALA A 255 12.39 -27.71 -14.45
N GLU A 256 12.44 -26.65 -15.27
CA GLU A 256 11.59 -26.47 -16.45
C GLU A 256 11.85 -27.57 -17.49
N ALA A 257 13.12 -27.86 -17.80
CA ALA A 257 13.48 -28.91 -18.75
C ALA A 257 12.99 -30.31 -18.31
N GLN A 258 13.02 -30.56 -17.00
CA GLN A 258 12.57 -31.82 -16.40
C GLN A 258 11.07 -31.82 -16.07
N LYS A 259 10.40 -30.66 -16.14
CA LYS A 259 8.99 -30.45 -15.76
C LYS A 259 8.67 -30.91 -14.33
N ILE A 260 9.59 -30.68 -13.41
CA ILE A 260 9.44 -31.07 -12.00
C ILE A 260 9.13 -29.86 -11.12
N PRO A 261 8.47 -30.06 -9.97
CA PRO A 261 8.36 -29.02 -8.95
C PRO A 261 9.74 -28.59 -8.44
N VAL A 262 9.86 -27.32 -8.08
CA VAL A 262 11.11 -26.75 -7.53
C VAL A 262 10.82 -25.92 -6.28
N ASP A 263 11.48 -26.26 -5.19
CA ASP A 263 11.44 -25.51 -3.93
C ASP A 263 12.47 -24.37 -3.97
N ILE A 264 11.99 -23.18 -4.30
CA ILE A 264 12.81 -21.98 -4.50
C ILE A 264 13.22 -21.41 -3.15
N SER A 265 12.29 -21.30 -2.21
CA SER A 265 12.60 -20.71 -0.91
C SER A 265 13.56 -21.62 -0.11
N GLY A 266 13.38 -22.94 -0.17
CA GLY A 266 14.31 -23.88 0.41
C GLY A 266 15.69 -23.84 -0.25
N PHE A 267 15.78 -23.69 -1.57
CA PHE A 267 17.07 -23.51 -2.25
C PHE A 267 17.75 -22.20 -1.85
N LEU A 268 17.02 -21.09 -1.85
CA LEU A 268 17.58 -19.77 -1.57
C LEU A 268 18.01 -19.61 -0.11
N THR A 269 17.37 -20.31 0.82
CA THR A 269 17.62 -20.14 2.26
C THR A 269 18.57 -21.20 2.85
N LYS A 270 18.80 -22.33 2.18
CA LYS A 270 19.76 -23.34 2.64
C LYS A 270 21.19 -22.93 2.32
N ALA A 271 22.04 -22.94 3.35
CA ALA A 271 23.48 -22.83 3.16
C ALA A 271 23.96 -24.03 2.31
N PRO A 272 24.88 -23.85 1.35
CA PRO A 272 25.49 -24.97 0.67
C PRO A 272 26.15 -25.86 1.73
N THR A 273 25.82 -27.16 1.72
CA THR A 273 26.53 -28.17 2.50
C THR A 273 27.98 -28.14 2.06
N VAL A 274 28.85 -27.59 2.90
CA VAL A 274 30.28 -27.85 2.80
C VAL A 274 30.44 -29.29 3.26
N GLU A 275 30.51 -30.23 2.32
CA GLU A 275 31.08 -31.53 2.62
C GLU A 275 32.52 -31.27 3.09
N ALA A 276 32.76 -31.52 4.37
CA ALA A 276 34.07 -31.45 5.01
C ALA A 276 34.83 -32.76 4.77
#